data_AF-A0A962X643-F1
#
_entry.id   AF-A0A962X643-F1
#
_cell.length_a   1.000
_cell.length_b   1.000
_cell.length_c   1.000
_cell.angle_alpha   90.00
_cell.angle_beta   90.00
_cell.angle_gamma   90.00
#
_symmetry.space_group_name_H-M   'P 1'
#
loop_
_entity.id
_entity.type
_entity.pdbx_description
1 polymer ?
#
loop_
_entity_poly.entity_id
_entity_poly.type
_entity_poly.pdbx_seq_one_letter_code
_entity_poly.pdbx_strand_id
1 'polypeptide(L)'
;MSNDMLAKMSEQYQNFLSPVIKANRLSAANLEALVNFQMSALQSYVDMAMTRMKAAAEISDPASLQTFLTSQAETISSLNQKFMEDTKALGDMMGRFKAEFDKLVKESLPPGKS
;
A
#
# COMPACT_ATOMS: atom_id res chain seq x y z
N MET A 1 10.25 46.06 -17.74
CA MET A 1 8.87 46.15 -17.21
C MET A 1 7.93 45.07 -17.78
N SER A 2 7.81 44.90 -19.10
CA SER A 2 6.99 43.84 -19.72
C SER A 2 7.54 42.42 -19.51
N ASN A 3 8.86 42.24 -19.55
CA ASN A 3 9.50 40.94 -19.31
C ASN A 3 9.36 40.46 -17.85
N ASP A 4 9.50 41.37 -16.86
CA ASP A 4 9.32 41.05 -15.43
C ASP A 4 7.86 40.70 -15.09
N MET A 5 6.90 41.32 -15.77
CA MET A 5 5.47 41.06 -15.55
C MET A 5 5.07 39.69 -16.11
N LEU A 6 5.61 39.30 -17.27
CA LEU A 6 5.46 37.96 -17.83
C LEU A 6 6.14 36.89 -16.97
N ALA A 7 7.35 37.16 -16.46
CA ALA A 7 8.07 36.26 -15.58
C ALA A 7 7.32 36.03 -14.25
N LYS A 8 6.82 37.10 -13.61
CA LYS A 8 6.01 37.00 -12.39
C LYS A 8 4.69 36.27 -12.60
N MET A 9 4.01 36.52 -13.72
CA MET A 9 2.80 35.76 -14.08
C MET A 9 3.09 34.27 -14.25
N SER A 10 4.20 33.93 -14.91
CA SER A 10 4.63 32.53 -15.09
C SER A 10 4.98 31.86 -13.76
N GLU A 11 5.73 32.52 -12.87
CA GLU A 11 6.04 32.01 -11.52
C GLU A 11 4.77 31.81 -10.70
N GLN A 12 3.83 32.75 -10.75
CA GLN A 12 2.58 32.69 -10.02
C GLN A 12 1.69 31.54 -10.53
N TYR A 13 1.68 31.30 -11.84
CA TYR A 13 0.99 30.16 -12.47
C TYR A 13 1.63 28.82 -12.07
N GLN A 14 2.96 28.73 -12.08
CA GLN A 14 3.67 27.53 -11.62
C GLN A 14 3.44 27.24 -10.15
N ASN A 15 3.47 28.26 -9.29
CA ASN A 15 3.22 28.11 -7.85
C ASN A 15 1.78 27.68 -7.54
N PHE A 16 0.80 28.07 -8.38
CA PHE A 16 -0.60 27.68 -8.20
C PHE A 16 -0.90 26.25 -8.70
N LEU A 17 -0.27 25.82 -9.79
CA LEU A 17 -0.48 24.48 -10.37
C LEU A 17 0.38 23.39 -9.72
N SER A 18 1.54 23.74 -9.17
CA SER A 18 2.48 22.79 -8.56
C SER A 18 1.84 21.95 -7.43
N PRO A 19 1.05 22.51 -6.49
CA PRO A 19 0.32 21.73 -5.49
C PRO A 19 -0.64 20.69 -6.08
N VAL A 20 -1.40 21.06 -7.13
CA VAL A 20 -2.38 20.17 -7.76
C VAL A 20 -1.68 19.02 -8.48
N ILE A 21 -0.59 19.30 -9.19
CA ILE A 21 0.23 18.28 -9.86
C ILE A 21 0.84 17.33 -8.82
N LYS A 22 1.38 17.85 -7.72
CA LYS A 22 1.94 17.05 -6.63
C LYS A 22 0.86 16.20 -5.94
N ALA A 23 -0.33 16.74 -5.69
CA ALA A 23 -1.47 16.01 -5.14
C ALA A 23 -1.85 14.82 -6.03
N ASN A 24 -2.00 15.04 -7.35
CA ASN A 24 -2.33 13.99 -8.30
C ASN A 24 -1.27 12.89 -8.33
N ARG A 25 0.02 13.26 -8.32
CA ARG A 25 1.13 12.29 -8.25
C ARG A 25 1.09 11.49 -6.95
N LEU A 26 0.84 12.15 -5.82
CA LEU A 26 0.71 11.48 -4.53
C LEU A 26 -0.46 10.47 -4.56
N SER A 27 -1.64 10.87 -5.04
CA SER A 27 -2.78 9.97 -5.17
C SER A 27 -2.49 8.78 -6.09
N ALA A 28 -1.85 9.00 -7.24
CA ALA A 28 -1.47 7.94 -8.15
C ALA A 28 -0.49 6.94 -7.49
N ALA A 29 0.55 7.42 -6.82
CA ALA A 29 1.52 6.57 -6.13
C ALA A 29 0.88 5.75 -4.99
N ASN A 30 -0.09 6.31 -4.27
CA ASN A 30 -0.80 5.58 -3.22
C ASN A 30 -1.77 4.53 -3.78
N LEU A 31 -2.44 4.84 -4.91
CA LEU A 31 -3.25 3.85 -5.61
C LEU A 31 -2.40 2.70 -6.14
N GLU A 32 -1.25 2.98 -6.73
CA GLU A 32 -0.30 1.96 -7.17
C GLU A 32 0.17 1.09 -6.00
N ALA A 33 0.57 1.71 -4.88
CA ALA A 33 0.95 0.99 -3.67
C ALA A 33 -0.19 0.11 -3.14
N LEU A 34 -1.44 0.57 -3.20
CA LEU A 34 -2.61 -0.19 -2.76
C LEU A 34 -2.93 -1.37 -3.66
N VAL A 35 -2.86 -1.17 -4.98
CA VAL A 35 -3.05 -2.25 -5.95
C VAL A 35 -1.97 -3.30 -5.77
N ASN A 36 -0.71 -2.90 -5.65
CA ASN A 36 0.40 -3.82 -5.40
C ASN A 36 0.20 -4.60 -4.10
N PHE A 37 -0.19 -3.92 -3.02
CA PHE A 37 -0.52 -4.57 -1.76
C PHE A 37 -1.65 -5.60 -1.90
N GLN A 38 -2.78 -5.23 -2.54
CA GLN A 38 -3.92 -6.13 -2.73
C GLN A 38 -3.53 -7.36 -3.57
N MET A 39 -2.73 -7.16 -4.63
CA MET A 39 -2.25 -8.26 -5.48
C MET A 39 -1.32 -9.19 -4.71
N SER A 40 -0.36 -8.66 -3.94
CA SER A 40 0.53 -9.47 -3.11
C SER A 40 -0.23 -10.24 -2.02
N ALA A 41 -1.20 -9.60 -1.36
CA ALA A 41 -2.05 -10.27 -0.38
C ALA A 41 -2.85 -11.41 -1.01
N LEU A 42 -3.52 -11.16 -2.14
CA LEU A 42 -4.27 -12.16 -2.88
C LEU A 42 -3.38 -13.35 -3.28
N GLN A 43 -2.20 -13.07 -3.83
CA GLN A 43 -1.26 -14.10 -4.25
C GLN A 43 -0.85 -15.00 -3.08
N SER A 44 -0.51 -14.42 -1.93
CA SER A 44 -0.20 -15.20 -0.73
C SER A 44 -1.37 -16.08 -0.26
N TYR A 45 -2.59 -15.55 -0.23
CA TYR A 45 -3.76 -16.36 0.17
C TYR A 45 -4.05 -17.50 -0.80
N VAL A 46 -3.88 -17.26 -2.11
CA VAL A 46 -3.99 -18.30 -3.14
C VAL A 46 -2.91 -19.37 -2.94
N ASP A 47 -1.66 -18.98 -2.70
CA ASP A 47 -0.57 -19.91 -2.45
C ASP A 47 -0.82 -20.78 -1.21
N MET A 48 -1.37 -20.20 -0.15
CA MET A 48 -1.78 -20.94 1.06
C MET A 48 -2.90 -21.94 0.75
N ALA A 49 -3.91 -21.54 -0.02
CA ALA A 49 -5.00 -22.42 -0.43
C ALA A 49 -4.51 -23.56 -1.33
N MET A 50 -3.67 -23.26 -2.31
CA MET A 50 -3.04 -24.25 -3.19
C MET A 50 -2.19 -25.25 -2.40
N THR A 51 -1.43 -24.78 -1.42
CA THR A 51 -0.63 -25.64 -0.53
C THR A 51 -1.52 -26.60 0.25
N ARG A 52 -2.65 -26.12 0.79
CA ARG A 52 -3.63 -26.98 1.47
C ARG A 52 -4.30 -27.98 0.54
N MET A 53 -4.66 -27.58 -0.69
CA MET A 53 -5.23 -28.50 -1.67
C MET A 53 -4.26 -29.60 -2.07
N LYS A 54 -2.98 -29.27 -2.27
CA LYS A 54 -1.93 -30.26 -2.54
C LYS A 54 -1.78 -31.24 -1.38
N ALA A 55 -1.67 -30.72 -0.15
CA ALA A 55 -1.57 -31.56 1.04
C ALA A 55 -2.80 -32.48 1.23
N ALA A 56 -3.99 -32.03 0.84
CA ALA A 56 -5.19 -32.87 0.87
C ALA A 56 -5.18 -33.94 -0.23
N ALA A 57 -4.67 -33.63 -1.42
CA ALA A 57 -4.57 -34.57 -2.53
C ALA A 57 -3.52 -35.67 -2.29
N GLU A 58 -2.53 -35.42 -1.43
CA GLU A 58 -1.49 -36.39 -1.04
C GLU A 58 -1.94 -37.37 0.05
N ILE A 59 -3.17 -37.25 0.59
CA ILE A 59 -3.69 -38.16 1.60
C ILE A 59 -3.98 -39.53 0.97
N SER A 60 -3.16 -40.53 1.31
CA SER A 60 -3.28 -41.91 0.81
C SER A 60 -3.61 -42.94 1.88
N ASP A 61 -3.45 -42.59 3.15
CA ASP A 61 -3.56 -43.51 4.28
C ASP A 61 -3.91 -42.79 5.60
N PRO A 62 -4.32 -43.51 6.66
CA PRO A 62 -4.69 -42.89 7.94
C PRO A 62 -3.58 -42.07 8.62
N ALA A 63 -2.30 -42.37 8.37
CA ALA A 63 -1.20 -41.61 8.95
C ALA A 63 -1.04 -40.25 8.24
N SER A 64 -1.10 -40.23 6.90
CA SER A 64 -1.11 -38.99 6.11
C SER A 64 -2.31 -38.09 6.45
N LEU A 65 -3.48 -38.69 6.73
CA LEU A 65 -4.65 -37.97 7.22
C LEU A 65 -4.41 -37.34 8.60
N GLN A 66 -3.80 -38.08 9.54
CA GLN A 66 -3.45 -37.55 10.85
C GLN A 66 -2.47 -36.38 10.75
N THR A 67 -1.46 -36.48 9.89
CA THR A 67 -0.52 -35.39 9.61
C THR A 67 -1.24 -34.16 9.07
N PHE A 68 -2.13 -34.31 8.09
CA PHE A 68 -2.94 -33.21 7.56
C PHE A 68 -3.84 -32.56 8.63
N LEU A 69 -4.40 -33.35 9.54
CA LEU A 69 -5.22 -32.83 10.64
C LEU A 69 -4.38 -32.10 11.70
N THR A 70 -3.13 -32.51 11.89
CA THR A 70 -2.22 -31.90 12.87
C THR A 70 -1.62 -30.59 12.34
N SER A 71 -1.37 -30.48 11.02
CA SER A 71 -0.91 -29.25 10.38
C SER A 71 -1.96 -28.12 10.32
N GLN A 72 -3.19 -28.39 10.78
CA GLN A 72 -4.23 -27.36 10.84
C GLN A 72 -3.87 -26.22 11.79
N ALA A 73 -3.25 -26.52 12.93
CA ALA A 73 -2.81 -25.50 13.87
C ALA A 73 -1.74 -24.57 13.25
N GLU A 74 -0.82 -25.14 12.48
CA GLU A 74 0.22 -24.39 11.75
C GLU A 74 -0.40 -23.53 10.65
N THR A 75 -1.42 -24.03 9.96
CA THR A 75 -2.17 -23.24 8.96
C THR A 75 -2.86 -22.03 9.60
N ILE A 76 -3.47 -22.21 10.77
CA ILE A 76 -4.11 -21.10 11.49
C ILE A 76 -3.06 -20.08 11.95
N SER A 77 -1.91 -20.56 12.44
CA SER A 77 -0.80 -19.70 12.84
C SER A 77 -0.29 -18.86 11.66
N SER A 78 -0.07 -19.48 10.49
CA SER A 78 0.40 -18.76 9.30
C SER A 78 -0.63 -17.78 8.75
N LEU A 79 -1.92 -18.10 8.81
CA LEU A 79 -3.00 -17.16 8.47
C LEU A 79 -3.01 -15.94 9.41
N ASN A 80 -2.90 -16.16 10.72
CA ASN A 80 -2.85 -15.08 11.71
C ASN A 80 -1.61 -14.20 11.51
N GLN A 81 -0.45 -14.81 11.29
CA GLN A 81 0.78 -14.07 11.00
C GLN A 81 0.62 -13.21 9.75
N LYS A 82 0.11 -13.79 8.65
CA LYS A 82 -0.11 -13.06 7.40
C LYS A 82 -1.08 -11.89 7.58
N PHE A 83 -2.16 -12.11 8.33
CA PHE A 83 -3.12 -11.05 8.66
C PHE A 83 -2.49 -9.89 9.46
N MET A 84 -1.64 -10.21 10.43
CA MET A 84 -0.91 -9.18 11.20
C MET A 84 0.07 -8.41 10.32
N GLU A 85 0.80 -9.11 9.46
CA GLU A 85 1.72 -8.51 8.47
C GLU A 85 0.97 -7.56 7.53
N ASP A 86 -0.18 -7.99 7.00
CA ASP A 86 -1.02 -7.18 6.13
C ASP A 86 -1.58 -5.94 6.84
N THR A 87 -1.99 -6.09 8.09
CA THR A 87 -2.46 -4.97 8.91
C THR A 87 -1.34 -3.95 9.14
N LYS A 88 -0.12 -4.43 9.43
CA LYS A 88 1.06 -3.57 9.58
C LYS A 88 1.38 -2.84 8.27
N ALA A 89 1.40 -3.56 7.15
CA ALA A 89 1.70 -2.99 5.84
C ALA A 89 0.69 -1.89 5.44
N LEU A 90 -0.61 -2.13 5.70
CA LEU A 90 -1.66 -1.13 5.51
C LEU A 90 -1.45 0.09 6.41
N GLY A 91 -1.11 -0.12 7.68
CA GLY A 91 -0.77 0.95 8.62
C GLY A 91 0.39 1.81 8.13
N ASP A 92 1.46 1.17 7.67
CA ASP A 92 2.65 1.84 7.13
C ASP A 92 2.34 2.61 5.83
N MET A 93 1.48 2.08 4.97
CA MET A 93 0.98 2.80 3.80
C MET A 93 0.19 4.05 4.17
N MET A 94 -0.77 3.94 5.10
CA MET A 94 -1.56 5.07 5.58
C MET A 94 -0.67 6.14 6.24
N GLY A 95 0.31 5.72 7.04
CA GLY A 95 1.29 6.62 7.65
C GLY A 95 2.11 7.40 6.63
N ARG A 96 2.62 6.71 5.60
CA ARG A 96 3.35 7.36 4.49
C ARG A 96 2.47 8.34 3.71
N PHE A 97 1.24 7.94 3.37
CA PHE A 97 0.30 8.84 2.69
C PHE A 97 0.05 10.11 3.50
N LYS A 98 -0.24 9.96 4.81
CA LYS A 98 -0.46 11.09 5.71
C LYS A 98 0.76 12.00 5.78
N ALA A 99 1.96 11.45 5.91
CA ALA A 99 3.19 12.24 6.01
C ALA A 99 3.45 13.07 4.73
N GLU A 100 3.30 12.45 3.55
CA GLU A 100 3.47 13.13 2.27
C GLU A 100 2.36 14.17 2.01
N PHE A 101 1.13 13.88 2.44
CA PHE A 101 0.03 14.83 2.37
C PHE A 101 0.25 16.04 3.28
N ASP A 102 0.63 15.83 4.55
CA ASP A 102 0.94 16.91 5.48
C ASP A 102 2.10 17.79 4.98
N LYS A 103 3.10 17.18 4.31
CA LYS A 103 4.18 17.89 3.64
C LYS A 103 3.67 18.73 2.47
N LEU A 104 2.82 18.16 1.61
CA LEU A 104 2.21 18.90 0.50
C LEU A 104 1.42 20.11 0.98
N VAL A 105 0.64 19.98 2.05
CA VAL A 105 -0.10 21.10 2.65
C VAL A 105 0.85 22.19 3.14
N LYS A 106 1.91 21.83 3.87
CA LYS A 106 2.92 22.79 4.35
C LYS A 106 3.63 23.54 3.21
N GLU A 107 3.96 22.85 2.12
CA GLU A 107 4.60 23.45 0.94
C GLU A 107 3.65 24.34 0.12
N SER A 108 2.34 24.12 0.23
CA SER A 108 1.31 24.87 -0.51
C SER A 108 0.84 26.13 0.22
N LEU A 109 1.18 26.28 1.51
CA LEU A 109 0.90 27.49 2.27
C LEU A 109 1.87 28.61 1.84
N PRO A 110 1.38 29.83 1.56
CA PRO A 110 2.25 30.94 1.16
C PRO A 110 3.23 31.30 2.30
N PRO A 111 4.46 31.76 1.97
CA PRO A 111 5.44 32.16 2.97
C PRO A 111 4.94 33.41 3.69
N GLY A 112 4.50 33.25 4.94
CA GLY A 112 4.19 34.35 5.85
C GLY A 112 2.71 34.47 6.22
N LYS A 113 2.25 33.59 7.11
CA LYS A 113 1.31 33.92 8.20
C LYS A 113 1.64 33.02 9.40
N SER A 114 2.60 33.48 10.21
CA SER A 114 2.77 33.09 11.63
C SER A 114 2.27 34.25 12.49
#